data_AF-A0A2R6EQW8-F1
#
_entry.id   AF-A0A2R6EQW8-F1
#
_cell.length_a   1.000
_cell.length_b   1.000
_cell.length_c   1.000
_cell.angle_alpha   90.00
_cell.angle_beta   90.00
_cell.angle_gamma   90.00
#
_symmetry.space_group_name_H-M   'P 1'
#
loop_
_entity.id
_entity.type
_entity.pdbx_description
1 polymer ?
#
loop_
_entity_poly.entity_id
_entity_poly.type
_entity_poly.pdbx_seq_one_letter_code
_entity_poly.pdbx_strand_id
1 'polypeptide(L)'
;MVRRLLYVDPEETARTETVDRLRTELDDLELTVDACATLAEADAAVSPETVAVVTEYDLPDGTGFDLIRTAKEVCPDAGCLLYTDTEPNTIDTGELRDSLTEYVGKESVSGTGRLAELVRTTVEERTQASYPIPQTEDERLAAVRSYDLETAELQASLSRLTELAATRFDVPIVSINTIEESRQEYLARYGSAEEWEPIAREISICTFTILEDDGVMTVEDVAEDPRFAPMSDTLEAMGVRSYMGATLVTPSELAIGTFCLFGEEPRSFSATERADLRKLATTAMELIDLHTRTAADDSVEVNR
;
A
#
# COMPACT_ATOMS: atom_id res chain seq x y z
N MET A 1 12.82 -4.18 8.39
CA MET A 1 11.67 -4.51 9.25
C MET A 1 11.56 -6.02 9.26
N VAL A 2 11.50 -6.69 10.41
CA VAL A 2 11.45 -8.16 10.46
C VAL A 2 10.05 -8.60 10.07
N ARG A 3 9.91 -9.33 8.96
CA ARG A 3 8.62 -9.82 8.47
C ARG A 3 8.42 -11.25 8.97
N ARG A 4 7.29 -11.54 9.61
CA ARG A 4 7.05 -12.85 10.25
C ARG A 4 5.94 -13.64 9.57
N LEU A 5 6.21 -14.90 9.28
CA LEU A 5 5.24 -15.90 8.85
C LEU A 5 4.95 -16.83 10.03
N LEU A 6 3.71 -16.92 10.46
CA LEU A 6 3.29 -17.85 11.51
C LEU A 6 2.68 -19.10 10.87
N TYR A 7 3.26 -20.27 11.13
CA TYR A 7 2.75 -21.56 10.68
C TYR A 7 2.25 -22.38 11.88
N VAL A 8 1.01 -22.83 11.85
CA VAL A 8 0.35 -23.50 12.97
C VAL A 8 -0.23 -24.84 12.53
N ASP A 9 0.23 -25.90 13.16
CA ASP A 9 -0.14 -27.27 12.82
C ASP A 9 0.12 -28.17 14.03
N PRO A 10 -0.84 -28.96 14.53
CA PRO A 10 -0.62 -29.83 15.69
C PRO A 10 0.36 -30.97 15.39
N GLU A 11 0.44 -31.44 14.15
CA GLU A 11 1.25 -32.60 13.79
C GLU A 11 2.73 -32.23 13.66
N GLU A 12 3.56 -32.74 14.59
CA GLU A 12 4.98 -32.37 14.68
C GLU A 12 5.77 -32.63 13.40
N THR A 13 5.59 -33.81 12.80
CA THR A 13 6.28 -34.19 11.56
C THR A 13 5.88 -33.29 10.40
N ALA A 14 4.58 -33.09 10.18
CA ALA A 14 4.06 -32.24 9.11
C ALA A 14 4.50 -30.77 9.29
N ARG A 15 4.51 -30.31 10.54
CA ARG A 15 4.96 -28.96 10.89
C ARG A 15 6.43 -28.75 10.58
N THR A 16 7.31 -29.66 11.01
CA THR A 16 8.76 -29.55 10.73
C THR A 16 9.05 -29.59 9.23
N GLU A 17 8.48 -30.55 8.50
CA GLU A 17 8.70 -30.68 7.06
C GLU A 17 8.22 -29.45 6.27
N THR A 18 7.05 -28.93 6.62
CA THR A 18 6.47 -27.75 5.94
C THR A 18 7.27 -26.49 6.24
N VAL A 19 7.68 -26.28 7.49
CA VAL A 19 8.48 -25.11 7.88
C VAL A 19 9.86 -25.11 7.22
N ASP A 20 10.55 -26.25 7.19
CA ASP A 20 11.86 -26.37 6.52
C ASP A 20 11.76 -26.07 5.03
N ARG A 21 10.66 -26.51 4.40
CA ARG A 21 10.39 -26.21 2.99
C ARG A 21 10.06 -24.74 2.77
N LEU A 22 9.19 -24.14 3.59
CA LEU A 22 8.86 -22.70 3.48
C LEU A 22 10.11 -21.83 3.65
N ARG A 23 10.99 -22.16 4.61
CA ARG A 23 12.28 -21.47 4.78
C ARG A 23 13.18 -21.60 3.57
N THR A 24 13.18 -22.76 2.92
CA THR A 24 14.01 -23.01 1.73
C THR A 24 13.45 -22.30 0.50
N GLU A 25 12.13 -22.34 0.30
CA GLU A 25 11.49 -21.80 -0.90
C GLU A 25 11.24 -20.29 -0.83
N LEU A 26 11.25 -19.68 0.36
CA LEU A 26 11.01 -18.26 0.60
C LEU A 26 12.22 -17.52 1.19
N ASP A 27 13.43 -18.11 1.07
CA ASP A 27 14.69 -17.52 1.57
C ASP A 27 14.97 -16.13 0.98
N ASP A 28 14.45 -15.87 -0.23
CA ASP A 28 14.54 -14.61 -0.95
C ASP A 28 13.70 -13.48 -0.33
N LEU A 29 12.70 -13.79 0.50
CA LEU A 29 11.74 -12.82 1.05
C LEU A 29 12.15 -12.27 2.43
N GLU A 30 13.32 -12.65 2.96
CA GLU A 30 13.82 -12.25 4.29
C GLU A 30 12.78 -12.46 5.43
N LEU A 31 12.01 -13.55 5.34
CA LEU A 31 10.95 -13.89 6.30
C LEU A 31 11.47 -14.71 7.47
N THR A 32 11.03 -14.37 8.68
CA THR A 32 11.16 -15.25 9.85
C THR A 32 9.95 -16.17 9.93
N VAL A 33 10.17 -17.48 9.86
CA VAL A 33 9.09 -18.48 9.96
C VAL A 33 9.03 -19.06 11.38
N ASP A 34 7.95 -18.72 12.09
CA ASP A 34 7.63 -19.22 13.43
C ASP A 34 6.63 -20.37 13.35
N ALA A 35 6.78 -21.36 14.24
CA ALA A 35 5.98 -22.58 14.23
C ALA A 35 5.32 -22.82 15.58
N CYS A 36 4.00 -23.03 15.59
CA CYS A 36 3.22 -23.32 16.80
C CYS A 36 2.43 -24.63 16.63
N ALA A 37 2.19 -25.32 17.75
CA ALA A 37 1.42 -26.57 17.77
C ALA A 37 -0.04 -26.37 18.23
N THR A 38 -0.32 -25.23 18.87
CA THR A 38 -1.62 -24.93 19.49
C THR A 38 -2.09 -23.52 19.15
N LEU A 39 -3.38 -23.28 19.29
CA LEU A 39 -3.98 -21.95 19.16
C LEU A 39 -3.41 -21.00 20.23
N ALA A 40 -3.28 -21.44 21.48
CA ALA A 40 -2.76 -20.60 22.56
C ALA A 40 -1.31 -20.14 22.33
N GLU A 41 -0.46 -21.01 21.78
CA GLU A 41 0.90 -20.64 21.38
C GLU A 41 0.88 -19.64 20.22
N ALA A 42 0.01 -19.87 19.23
CA ALA A 42 -0.14 -19.00 18.08
C ALA A 42 -0.64 -17.62 18.46
N ASP A 43 -1.69 -17.51 19.28
CA ASP A 43 -2.24 -16.25 19.78
C ASP A 43 -1.18 -15.43 20.55
N ALA A 44 -0.29 -16.09 21.29
CA ALA A 44 0.81 -15.43 21.98
C ALA A 44 1.95 -14.98 21.04
N ALA A 45 2.06 -15.61 19.87
CA ALA A 45 3.11 -15.36 18.89
C ALA A 45 2.71 -14.35 17.80
N VAL A 46 1.40 -14.23 17.50
CA VAL A 46 0.85 -13.23 16.57
C VAL A 46 1.25 -11.83 17.05
N SER A 47 1.79 -11.03 16.14
CA SER A 47 2.17 -9.65 16.41
C SER A 47 1.85 -8.76 15.21
N PRO A 48 1.92 -7.42 15.36
CA PRO A 48 1.80 -6.49 14.23
C PRO A 48 2.83 -6.70 13.10
N GLU A 49 3.91 -7.45 13.35
CA GLU A 49 4.95 -7.80 12.36
C GLU A 49 4.63 -9.09 11.58
N THR A 50 3.56 -9.79 11.97
CA THR A 50 3.09 -10.99 11.27
C THR A 50 2.45 -10.59 9.94
N VAL A 51 3.07 -11.00 8.84
CA VAL A 51 2.61 -10.67 7.47
C VAL A 51 1.74 -11.78 6.87
N ALA A 52 1.85 -13.00 7.40
CA ALA A 52 1.05 -14.14 6.98
C ALA A 52 0.88 -15.14 8.13
N VAL A 53 -0.31 -15.75 8.18
CA VAL A 53 -0.70 -16.82 9.09
C VAL A 53 -1.18 -18.00 8.25
N VAL A 54 -0.49 -19.12 8.38
CA VAL A 54 -0.86 -20.40 7.79
C VAL A 54 -1.29 -21.30 8.94
N THR A 55 -2.51 -21.82 8.91
CA THR A 55 -3.02 -22.64 10.02
C THR A 55 -3.74 -23.89 9.53
N GLU A 56 -3.59 -24.96 10.29
CA GLU A 56 -4.48 -26.12 10.28
C GLU A 56 -5.86 -25.72 10.81
N TYR A 57 -6.92 -26.40 10.36
CA TYR A 57 -8.28 -26.14 10.83
C TYR A 57 -8.52 -26.72 12.22
N ASP A 58 -8.17 -27.99 12.43
CA ASP A 58 -8.38 -28.69 13.70
C ASP A 58 -7.14 -28.50 14.60
N LEU A 59 -7.28 -27.66 15.62
CA LEU A 59 -6.22 -27.39 16.61
C LEU A 59 -6.60 -28.02 17.97
N PRO A 60 -5.63 -28.38 18.83
CA PRO A 60 -5.91 -29.10 20.09
C PRO A 60 -6.79 -28.32 21.09
N ASP A 61 -6.83 -27.00 20.96
CA ASP A 61 -7.44 -26.04 21.88
C ASP A 61 -8.35 -25.02 21.20
N GLY A 62 -8.72 -25.26 19.94
CA GLY A 62 -9.63 -24.40 19.17
C GLY A 62 -9.61 -24.73 17.68
N THR A 63 -9.91 -23.74 16.84
CA THR A 63 -9.86 -23.91 15.39
C THR A 63 -8.91 -22.91 14.75
N GLY A 64 -8.42 -23.22 13.55
CA GLY A 64 -7.68 -22.26 12.73
C GLY A 64 -8.48 -20.97 12.47
N PHE A 65 -9.81 -21.02 12.49
CA PHE A 65 -10.66 -19.84 12.37
C PHE A 65 -10.58 -18.91 13.58
N ASP A 66 -10.42 -19.45 14.78
CA ASP A 66 -10.19 -18.63 15.97
C ASP A 66 -8.88 -17.85 15.85
N LEU A 67 -7.82 -18.48 15.33
CA LEU A 67 -6.55 -17.82 15.06
C LEU A 67 -6.67 -16.75 13.98
N ILE A 68 -7.38 -17.03 12.87
CA ILE A 68 -7.60 -16.04 11.80
C ILE A 68 -8.35 -14.81 12.33
N ARG A 69 -9.30 -15.00 13.25
CA ARG A 69 -9.97 -13.90 13.93
C ARG A 69 -9.01 -13.09 14.81
N THR A 70 -8.15 -13.75 15.60
CA THR A 70 -7.11 -13.05 16.37
C THR A 70 -6.15 -12.28 15.46
N ALA A 71 -5.69 -12.89 14.37
CA ALA A 71 -4.81 -12.26 13.39
C ALA A 71 -5.46 -10.99 12.83
N LYS A 72 -6.75 -11.02 12.47
CA LYS A 72 -7.48 -9.83 12.02
C LYS A 72 -7.52 -8.69 13.04
N GLU A 73 -7.52 -8.98 14.32
CA GLU A 73 -7.55 -7.97 15.39
C GLU A 73 -6.16 -7.36 15.65
N VAL A 74 -5.10 -8.18 15.60
CA VAL A 74 -3.72 -7.79 15.97
C VAL A 74 -2.90 -7.30 14.77
N CYS A 75 -3.11 -7.93 13.63
CA CYS A 75 -2.48 -7.67 12.34
C CYS A 75 -3.56 -7.82 11.25
N PRO A 76 -4.49 -6.85 11.11
CA PRO A 76 -5.56 -6.90 10.11
C PRO A 76 -5.01 -7.14 8.70
N ASP A 77 -3.79 -6.64 8.50
CA ASP A 77 -2.96 -6.84 7.35
C ASP A 77 -2.04 -8.07 7.53
N ALA A 78 -2.52 -9.22 8.05
CA ALA A 78 -1.86 -10.56 8.01
C ALA A 78 -2.63 -11.59 7.16
N GLY A 79 -1.92 -12.29 6.27
CA GLY A 79 -2.52 -13.06 5.18
C GLY A 79 -2.90 -14.41 5.67
N CYS A 80 -4.18 -14.73 5.65
CA CYS A 80 -4.71 -15.86 6.36
C CYS A 80 -4.99 -17.01 5.38
N LEU A 81 -4.16 -18.04 5.47
CA LEU A 81 -4.20 -19.25 4.64
C LEU A 81 -4.61 -20.43 5.51
N LEU A 82 -5.67 -21.14 5.10
CA LEU A 82 -6.04 -22.39 5.74
C LEU A 82 -5.39 -23.55 4.99
N TYR A 83 -4.39 -24.18 5.62
CA TYR A 83 -3.66 -25.34 5.10
C TYR A 83 -4.05 -26.58 5.90
N THR A 84 -4.97 -27.38 5.37
CA THR A 84 -5.68 -28.41 6.15
C THR A 84 -5.93 -29.69 5.35
N ASP A 85 -5.92 -30.83 6.04
CA ASP A 85 -6.42 -32.12 5.51
C ASP A 85 -7.92 -32.33 5.76
N THR A 86 -8.57 -31.38 6.44
CA THR A 86 -10.01 -31.40 6.67
C THR A 86 -10.75 -31.12 5.36
N GLU A 87 -11.73 -31.97 5.04
CA GLU A 87 -12.53 -31.84 3.82
C GLU A 87 -13.27 -30.48 3.80
N PRO A 88 -13.29 -29.74 2.68
CA PRO A 88 -13.94 -28.42 2.60
C PRO A 88 -15.42 -28.42 3.00
N ASN A 89 -16.12 -29.55 2.84
CA ASN A 89 -17.55 -29.70 3.14
C ASN A 89 -17.85 -29.85 4.64
N THR A 90 -16.83 -30.07 5.47
CA THR A 90 -16.95 -30.16 6.93
C THR A 90 -16.52 -28.87 7.63
N ILE A 91 -16.03 -27.89 6.86
CA ILE A 91 -15.60 -26.58 7.35
C ILE A 91 -16.76 -25.59 7.14
N ASP A 92 -17.17 -24.87 8.18
CA ASP A 92 -18.20 -23.83 8.08
C ASP A 92 -17.65 -22.59 7.36
N THR A 93 -17.62 -22.67 6.03
CA THR A 93 -17.17 -21.58 5.13
C THR A 93 -18.13 -20.40 5.10
N GLY A 94 -19.28 -20.48 5.78
CA GLY A 94 -20.26 -19.39 5.88
C GLY A 94 -19.78 -18.21 6.73
N GLU A 95 -18.94 -18.46 7.74
CA GLU A 95 -18.47 -17.44 8.68
C GLU A 95 -17.29 -16.58 8.16
N LEU A 96 -16.65 -16.98 7.05
CA LEU A 96 -15.37 -16.39 6.62
C LEU A 96 -15.31 -15.86 5.18
N ARG A 97 -16.45 -15.60 4.53
CA ARG A 97 -16.46 -14.95 3.20
C ARG A 97 -15.66 -13.65 3.11
N ASP A 98 -15.43 -12.98 4.24
CA ASP A 98 -14.69 -11.72 4.33
C ASP A 98 -13.29 -11.87 4.96
N SER A 99 -12.84 -13.08 5.32
CA SER A 99 -11.70 -13.29 6.24
C SER A 99 -10.65 -14.29 5.80
N LEU A 100 -11.01 -15.26 4.97
CA LEU A 100 -10.06 -16.25 4.46
C LEU A 100 -9.51 -15.77 3.12
N THR A 101 -8.18 -15.69 2.97
CA THR A 101 -7.57 -15.34 1.69
C THR A 101 -7.65 -16.55 0.75
N GLU A 102 -7.18 -17.73 1.18
CA GLU A 102 -7.26 -18.95 0.36
C GLU A 102 -7.27 -20.25 1.19
N TYR A 103 -7.73 -21.35 0.55
CA TYR A 103 -7.76 -22.72 1.07
C TYR A 103 -6.77 -23.62 0.32
N VAL A 104 -5.99 -24.41 1.04
CA VAL A 104 -5.01 -25.35 0.48
C VAL A 104 -5.15 -26.71 1.16
N GLY A 105 -5.50 -27.75 0.39
CA GLY A 105 -5.55 -29.12 0.89
C GLY A 105 -4.17 -29.78 0.91
N LYS A 106 -3.76 -30.38 2.05
CA LYS A 106 -2.43 -31.03 2.15
C LYS A 106 -2.34 -32.33 1.33
N GLU A 107 -3.47 -33.01 1.08
CA GLU A 107 -3.55 -34.21 0.21
C GLU A 107 -3.34 -33.96 -1.31
N SER A 108 -3.15 -32.71 -1.77
CA SER A 108 -2.91 -32.45 -3.19
C SER A 108 -1.49 -32.86 -3.63
N VAL A 109 -1.35 -33.39 -4.86
CA VAL A 109 -0.05 -33.73 -5.46
C VAL A 109 0.75 -32.43 -5.59
N SER A 110 1.68 -32.20 -4.65
CA SER A 110 2.43 -30.94 -4.44
C SER A 110 1.80 -29.90 -3.48
N GLY A 111 1.00 -30.33 -2.49
CA GLY A 111 0.34 -29.44 -1.52
C GLY A 111 1.27 -28.44 -0.82
N THR A 112 2.47 -28.85 -0.42
CA THR A 112 3.45 -27.93 0.19
C THR A 112 4.14 -26.98 -0.80
N GLY A 113 4.24 -27.34 -2.09
CA GLY A 113 4.78 -26.44 -3.13
C GLY A 113 3.77 -25.40 -3.56
N ARG A 114 2.50 -25.80 -3.65
CA ARG A 114 1.39 -24.87 -3.82
C ARG A 114 1.27 -23.94 -2.61
N LEU A 115 1.47 -24.45 -1.39
CA LEU A 115 1.48 -23.61 -0.19
C LEU A 115 2.58 -22.55 -0.26
N ALA A 116 3.81 -22.90 -0.62
CA ALA A 116 4.90 -21.93 -0.73
C ALA A 116 4.63 -20.86 -1.81
N GLU A 117 4.09 -21.28 -2.96
CA GLU A 117 3.65 -20.34 -4.01
C GLU A 117 2.56 -19.39 -3.49
N LEU A 118 1.54 -19.92 -2.81
CA LEU A 118 0.46 -19.10 -2.27
C LEU A 118 0.90 -18.22 -1.10
N VAL A 119 1.83 -18.67 -0.25
CA VAL A 119 2.43 -17.82 0.79
C VAL A 119 3.27 -16.73 0.16
N ARG A 120 4.07 -17.03 -0.88
CA ARG A 120 4.80 -16.02 -1.65
C ARG A 120 3.83 -15.00 -2.21
N THR A 121 2.83 -15.45 -2.97
CA THR A 121 1.78 -14.61 -3.53
C THR A 121 1.08 -13.80 -2.44
N THR A 122 0.70 -14.41 -1.32
CA THR A 122 0.07 -13.71 -0.19
C THR A 122 1.00 -12.66 0.40
N VAL A 123 2.30 -12.93 0.59
CA VAL A 123 3.26 -11.96 1.15
C VAL A 123 3.59 -10.85 0.15
N GLU A 124 3.69 -11.17 -1.14
CA GLU A 124 3.98 -10.24 -2.23
C GLU A 124 2.75 -9.40 -2.61
N GLU A 125 1.57 -10.00 -2.70
CA GLU A 125 0.26 -9.34 -2.91
C GLU A 125 -0.24 -8.64 -1.65
N ARG A 126 0.38 -8.83 -0.46
CA ARG A 126 0.12 -7.97 0.71
C ARG A 126 0.99 -6.73 0.78
N THR A 127 1.92 -6.64 -0.16
CA THR A 127 2.33 -5.35 -0.73
C THR A 127 1.26 -4.75 -1.66
N GLN A 128 0.07 -5.37 -1.79
CA GLN A 128 -1.10 -4.78 -2.46
C GLN A 128 -2.30 -4.68 -1.50
N ALA A 129 -2.43 -3.47 -0.95
CA ALA A 129 -3.63 -2.82 -0.41
C ALA A 129 -4.06 -3.09 1.06
N SER A 130 -3.33 -2.51 2.01
CA SER A 130 -3.92 -1.89 3.23
C SER A 130 -4.34 -0.43 2.96
N TYR A 131 -4.83 -0.16 1.75
CA TYR A 131 -5.24 1.17 1.33
C TYR A 131 -6.35 1.11 0.28
N PRO A 132 -7.26 2.10 0.25
CA PRO A 132 -8.35 2.10 -0.70
C PRO A 132 -7.85 2.31 -2.14
N ILE A 133 -8.47 1.60 -3.09
CA ILE A 133 -8.18 1.70 -4.52
C ILE A 133 -9.41 2.21 -5.31
N PRO A 134 -9.23 3.06 -6.34
CA PRO A 134 -10.30 3.46 -7.25
C PRO A 134 -10.91 2.27 -7.99
N GLN A 135 -12.19 2.39 -8.37
CA GLN A 135 -12.85 1.37 -9.21
C GLN A 135 -12.21 1.24 -10.61
N THR A 136 -11.55 2.32 -11.07
CA THR A 136 -10.90 2.42 -12.38
C THR A 136 -9.38 2.27 -12.28
N GLU A 137 -8.88 1.52 -11.29
CA GLU A 137 -7.44 1.43 -11.00
C GLU A 137 -6.61 0.94 -12.19
N ASP A 138 -7.08 -0.06 -12.93
CA ASP A 138 -6.38 -0.56 -14.13
C ASP A 138 -6.22 0.52 -15.21
N GLU A 139 -7.30 1.28 -15.45
CA GLU A 139 -7.32 2.38 -16.42
C GLU A 139 -6.42 3.52 -15.96
N ARG A 140 -6.45 3.85 -14.66
CA ARG A 140 -5.63 4.86 -14.02
C ARG A 140 -4.15 4.52 -14.13
N LEU A 141 -3.76 3.28 -13.80
CA LEU A 141 -2.39 2.79 -13.94
C LEU A 141 -1.93 2.75 -15.40
N ALA A 142 -2.82 2.39 -16.33
CA ALA A 142 -2.52 2.49 -17.76
C ALA A 142 -2.28 3.93 -18.20
N ALA A 143 -3.05 4.89 -17.65
CA ALA A 143 -2.83 6.31 -17.90
C ALA A 143 -1.50 6.79 -17.32
N VAL A 144 -1.15 6.44 -16.07
CA VAL A 144 0.17 6.75 -15.47
C VAL A 144 1.31 6.32 -16.40
N ARG A 145 1.28 5.06 -16.86
CA ARG A 145 2.30 4.50 -17.76
C ARG A 145 2.34 5.13 -19.16
N SER A 146 1.31 5.88 -19.54
CA SER A 146 1.25 6.54 -20.86
C SER A 146 1.97 7.88 -20.92
N TYR A 147 2.28 8.48 -19.77
CA TYR A 147 2.99 9.75 -19.67
C TYR A 147 4.50 9.55 -19.53
N ASP A 148 5.27 10.40 -20.20
CA ASP A 148 6.72 10.48 -19.99
C ASP A 148 7.00 11.50 -18.87
N LEU A 149 7.15 10.99 -17.65
CA LEU A 149 7.17 11.78 -16.42
C LEU A 149 8.58 12.02 -15.86
N GLU A 150 9.58 11.33 -16.39
CA GLU A 150 10.94 11.27 -15.79
C GLU A 150 11.93 12.24 -16.46
N THR A 151 11.47 13.11 -17.35
CA THR A 151 12.35 14.05 -18.06
C THR A 151 12.79 15.21 -17.17
N ALA A 152 14.04 15.64 -17.33
CA ALA A 152 14.61 16.72 -16.55
C ALA A 152 13.88 18.07 -16.78
N GLU A 153 13.41 18.31 -18.01
CA GLU A 153 12.69 19.52 -18.39
C GLU A 153 11.32 19.62 -17.72
N LEU A 154 10.58 18.51 -17.65
CA LEU A 154 9.31 18.43 -16.96
C LEU A 154 9.52 18.63 -15.45
N GLN A 155 10.45 17.88 -14.86
CA GLN A 155 10.77 17.98 -13.43
C GLN A 155 11.20 19.39 -13.02
N ALA A 156 11.98 20.09 -13.84
CA ALA A 156 12.35 21.49 -13.60
C ALA A 156 11.15 22.45 -13.67
N SER A 157 10.14 22.14 -14.49
CA SER A 157 8.90 22.92 -14.58
C SER A 157 8.00 22.70 -13.38
N LEU A 158 7.84 21.45 -12.96
CA LEU A 158 7.09 21.05 -11.78
C LEU A 158 7.76 21.57 -10.49
N SER A 159 9.10 21.57 -10.40
CA SER A 159 9.83 22.11 -9.24
C SER A 159 9.61 23.60 -9.02
N ARG A 160 9.46 24.39 -10.09
CA ARG A 160 9.10 25.81 -9.97
C ARG A 160 7.70 26.00 -9.41
N LEU A 161 6.77 25.08 -9.69
CA LEU A 161 5.43 25.11 -9.09
C LEU A 161 5.47 24.74 -7.61
N THR A 162 6.28 23.76 -7.20
CA THR A 162 6.40 23.40 -5.78
C THR A 162 7.00 24.53 -4.95
N GLU A 163 8.03 25.23 -5.46
CA GLU A 163 8.59 26.45 -4.85
C GLU A 163 7.56 27.57 -4.69
N LEU A 164 6.78 27.82 -5.74
CA LEU A 164 5.72 28.85 -5.71
C LEU A 164 4.63 28.49 -4.68
N ALA A 165 4.23 27.23 -4.64
CA ALA A 165 3.23 26.74 -3.69
C ALA A 165 3.75 26.86 -2.26
N ALA A 166 4.98 26.43 -1.99
CA ALA A 166 5.57 26.53 -0.65
C ALA A 166 5.55 27.98 -0.14
N THR A 167 5.92 28.93 -1.00
CA THR A 167 5.88 30.36 -0.68
C THR A 167 4.44 30.87 -0.50
N ARG A 168 3.51 30.43 -1.35
CA ARG A 168 2.11 30.89 -1.34
C ARG A 168 1.35 30.41 -0.11
N PHE A 169 1.62 29.19 0.33
CA PHE A 169 0.90 28.53 1.42
C PHE A 169 1.66 28.60 2.75
N ASP A 170 2.92 29.04 2.75
CA ASP A 170 3.78 29.09 3.93
C ASP A 170 3.85 27.70 4.60
N VAL A 171 4.36 26.72 3.85
CA VAL A 171 4.50 25.34 4.28
C VAL A 171 5.93 24.85 4.06
N PRO A 172 6.47 24.01 4.95
CA PRO A 172 7.85 23.54 4.86
C PRO A 172 8.07 22.57 3.70
N ILE A 173 7.06 21.75 3.35
CA ILE A 173 7.21 20.69 2.35
C ILE A 173 6.07 20.74 1.33
N VAL A 174 6.44 20.61 0.05
CA VAL A 174 5.51 20.49 -1.08
C VAL A 174 5.99 19.40 -2.00
N SER A 175 5.07 18.63 -2.57
CA SER A 175 5.40 17.61 -3.58
C SER A 175 4.36 17.54 -4.70
N ILE A 176 4.81 17.08 -5.87
CA ILE A 176 3.97 16.63 -6.97
C ILE A 176 4.35 15.17 -7.19
N ASN A 177 3.36 14.28 -7.13
CA ASN A 177 3.59 12.84 -7.06
C ASN A 177 2.75 12.11 -8.11
N THR A 178 3.23 10.96 -8.57
CA THR A 178 2.39 9.93 -9.17
C THR A 178 2.14 8.80 -8.19
N ILE A 179 0.96 8.19 -8.32
CA ILE A 179 0.59 7.01 -7.54
C ILE A 179 0.72 5.81 -8.48
N GLU A 180 1.75 5.00 -8.27
CA GLU A 180 1.97 3.74 -8.98
C GLU A 180 1.20 2.61 -8.29
N GLU A 181 1.36 1.39 -8.79
CA GLU A 181 0.67 0.21 -8.27
C GLU A 181 0.92 -0.01 -6.77
N SER A 182 2.18 0.01 -6.34
CA SER A 182 2.62 -0.27 -4.95
C SER A 182 3.38 0.88 -4.28
N ARG A 183 3.62 1.99 -4.99
CA ARG A 183 4.45 3.10 -4.49
C ARG A 183 3.94 4.46 -4.93
N GLN A 184 4.31 5.49 -4.20
CA GLN A 184 4.23 6.87 -4.64
C GLN A 184 5.60 7.33 -5.12
N GLU A 185 5.64 7.85 -6.33
CA GLU A 185 6.83 8.44 -6.95
C GLU A 185 6.79 9.96 -6.89
N TYR A 186 7.94 10.59 -6.66
CA TYR A 186 8.06 12.04 -6.61
C TYR A 186 8.46 12.60 -7.99
N LEU A 187 7.58 13.41 -8.59
CA LEU A 187 7.90 14.15 -9.83
C LEU A 187 8.65 15.46 -9.54
N ALA A 188 8.25 16.14 -8.48
CA ALA A 188 8.90 17.38 -8.02
C ALA A 188 8.64 17.60 -6.54
N ARG A 189 9.53 18.36 -5.89
CA ARG A 189 9.48 18.58 -4.44
C ARG A 189 10.15 19.88 -4.01
N TYR A 190 9.76 20.37 -2.85
CA TYR A 190 10.35 21.51 -2.14
C TYR A 190 10.39 21.19 -0.64
N GLY A 191 11.43 21.66 0.07
CA GLY A 191 11.62 21.39 1.51
C GLY A 191 12.36 20.09 1.79
N SER A 192 12.97 19.93 2.96
CA SER A 192 13.78 18.76 3.35
C SER A 192 12.99 17.74 4.16
N ALA A 193 12.97 16.50 3.68
CA ALA A 193 12.70 15.32 4.50
C ALA A 193 13.91 14.41 4.23
N GLU A 194 14.74 14.18 5.24
CA GLU A 194 15.99 13.45 5.08
C GLU A 194 15.67 12.05 4.49
N GLU A 195 16.18 11.80 3.27
CA GLU A 195 15.99 10.59 2.43
C GLU A 195 14.70 10.54 1.58
N TRP A 196 14.73 11.24 0.44
CA TRP A 196 13.63 11.26 -0.53
C TRP A 196 13.66 10.10 -1.54
N GLU A 197 13.36 8.91 -1.06
CA GLU A 197 13.07 7.72 -1.86
C GLU A 197 11.56 7.58 -2.10
N PRO A 198 11.11 6.84 -3.13
CA PRO A 198 9.71 6.51 -3.29
C PRO A 198 9.14 5.90 -2.01
N ILE A 199 7.93 6.30 -1.63
CA ILE A 199 7.28 5.77 -0.43
C ILE A 199 6.30 4.68 -0.81
N ALA A 200 6.16 3.68 0.06
CA ALA A 200 5.17 2.63 -0.12
C ALA A 200 3.76 3.24 -0.13
N ARG A 201 2.88 2.75 -1.00
CA ARG A 201 1.55 3.35 -1.22
C ARG A 201 0.65 3.22 0.03
N GLU A 202 0.92 2.24 0.88
CA GLU A 202 0.30 1.97 2.17
C GLU A 202 0.48 3.09 3.18
N ILE A 203 1.65 3.75 3.17
CA ILE A 203 1.96 4.84 4.10
C ILE A 203 1.76 6.23 3.46
N SER A 204 1.26 6.27 2.22
CA SER A 204 1.02 7.50 1.49
C SER A 204 -0.37 8.07 1.77
N ILE A 205 -0.41 9.27 2.34
CA ILE A 205 -1.64 10.08 2.43
C ILE A 205 -2.22 10.36 1.03
N CYS A 206 -1.38 10.50 0.01
CA CYS A 206 -1.78 10.81 -1.36
C CYS A 206 -2.63 9.70 -2.00
N THR A 207 -2.50 8.46 -1.54
CA THR A 207 -3.35 7.32 -1.93
C THR A 207 -4.83 7.58 -1.63
N PHE A 208 -5.11 8.29 -0.54
CA PHE A 208 -6.48 8.67 -0.18
C PHE A 208 -6.95 9.87 -1.00
N THR A 209 -6.06 10.83 -1.29
CA THR A 209 -6.40 12.02 -2.08
C THR A 209 -6.91 11.69 -3.47
N ILE A 210 -6.36 10.66 -4.14
CA ILE A 210 -6.81 10.26 -5.50
C ILE A 210 -8.24 9.70 -5.55
N LEU A 211 -8.87 9.49 -4.39
CA LEU A 211 -10.24 9.00 -4.27
C LEU A 211 -11.26 10.10 -3.97
N GLU A 212 -10.81 11.32 -3.68
CA GLU A 212 -11.72 12.41 -3.32
C GLU A 212 -12.49 12.94 -4.53
N ASP A 213 -13.82 12.86 -4.48
CA ASP A 213 -14.72 13.32 -5.54
C ASP A 213 -14.56 14.83 -5.85
N ASP A 214 -14.23 15.64 -4.82
CA ASP A 214 -14.06 17.09 -4.96
C ASP A 214 -12.63 17.50 -5.38
N GLY A 215 -11.77 16.49 -5.58
CA GLY A 215 -10.38 16.60 -5.99
C GLY A 215 -9.45 17.28 -4.99
N VAL A 216 -9.87 17.53 -3.74
CA VAL A 216 -9.01 18.09 -2.69
C VAL A 216 -9.27 17.46 -1.32
N MET A 217 -8.27 16.75 -0.81
CA MET A 217 -8.27 16.27 0.56
C MET A 217 -7.58 17.25 1.50
N THR A 218 -8.09 17.39 2.71
CA THR A 218 -7.41 18.08 3.81
C THR A 218 -7.41 17.20 5.05
N VAL A 219 -6.28 17.21 5.76
CA VAL A 219 -6.11 16.60 7.08
C VAL A 219 -5.56 17.69 7.99
N GLU A 220 -6.35 18.12 8.96
CA GLU A 220 -5.93 19.22 9.84
C GLU A 220 -4.87 18.74 10.85
N ASP A 221 -5.02 17.50 11.32
CA ASP A 221 -4.09 16.83 12.23
C ASP A 221 -4.11 15.31 11.95
N VAL A 222 -2.97 14.73 11.56
CA VAL A 222 -2.86 13.29 11.26
C VAL A 222 -3.10 12.39 12.47
N ALA A 223 -2.85 12.88 13.69
CA ALA A 223 -3.08 12.12 14.92
C ALA A 223 -4.56 12.05 15.30
N GLU A 224 -5.37 13.00 14.82
CA GLU A 224 -6.81 13.10 15.11
C GLU A 224 -7.68 12.57 13.95
N ASP A 225 -7.12 12.42 12.75
CA ASP A 225 -7.83 11.86 11.60
C ASP A 225 -7.88 10.32 11.70
N PRO A 226 -9.06 9.69 11.78
CA PRO A 226 -9.17 8.24 11.95
C PRO A 226 -8.48 7.41 10.85
N ARG A 227 -8.26 7.98 9.66
CA ARG A 227 -7.57 7.32 8.54
C ARG A 227 -6.07 7.22 8.77
N PHE A 228 -5.50 8.17 9.52
CA PHE A 228 -4.05 8.35 9.67
C PHE A 228 -3.56 8.20 11.11
N ALA A 229 -4.46 8.27 12.10
CA ALA A 229 -4.13 8.08 13.51
C ALA A 229 -3.38 6.77 13.82
N PRO A 230 -3.68 5.61 13.16
CA PRO A 230 -2.90 4.39 13.36
C PRO A 230 -1.44 4.49 12.92
N MET A 231 -1.10 5.45 12.04
CA MET A 231 0.23 5.65 11.47
C MET A 231 0.81 7.04 11.80
N SER A 232 0.23 7.76 12.76
CA SER A 232 0.60 9.15 13.07
C SER A 232 2.05 9.28 13.52
N ASP A 233 2.56 8.35 14.33
CA ASP A 233 3.96 8.36 14.78
C ASP A 233 4.94 8.30 13.59
N THR A 234 4.62 7.52 12.56
CA THR A 234 5.42 7.41 11.33
C THR A 234 5.33 8.70 10.51
N LEU A 235 4.13 9.24 10.31
CA LEU A 235 3.93 10.48 9.56
C LEU A 235 4.60 11.69 10.24
N GLU A 236 4.53 11.75 11.57
CA GLU A 236 5.17 12.81 12.35
C GLU A 236 6.69 12.70 12.33
N ALA A 237 7.24 11.48 12.35
CA ALA A 237 8.68 11.28 12.15
C ALA A 237 9.15 11.77 10.77
N MET A 238 8.26 11.81 9.77
CA MET A 238 8.50 12.41 8.46
C MET A 238 8.21 13.92 8.40
N GLY A 239 7.87 14.56 9.53
CA GLY A 239 7.53 15.97 9.60
C GLY A 239 6.12 16.32 9.12
N VAL A 240 5.23 15.32 9.01
CA VAL A 240 3.86 15.49 8.52
C VAL A 240 2.89 15.48 9.70
N ARG A 241 2.36 16.67 10.04
CA ARG A 241 1.30 16.84 11.04
C ARG A 241 -0.02 17.29 10.44
N SER A 242 0.02 18.14 9.41
CA SER A 242 -1.13 18.54 8.60
C SER A 242 -0.87 18.32 7.11
N TYR A 243 -1.93 18.13 6.34
CA TYR A 243 -1.86 17.82 4.91
C TYR A 243 -2.97 18.50 4.12
N MET A 244 -2.63 19.02 2.94
CA MET A 244 -3.62 19.35 1.91
C MET A 244 -3.12 18.86 0.55
N GLY A 245 -3.93 18.06 -0.13
CA GLY A 245 -3.59 17.46 -1.42
C GLY A 245 -4.67 17.70 -2.45
N ALA A 246 -4.28 17.96 -3.68
CA ALA A 246 -5.19 18.07 -4.83
C ALA A 246 -4.83 17.02 -5.90
N THR A 247 -5.83 16.45 -6.56
CA THR A 247 -5.63 15.39 -7.56
C THR A 247 -5.11 15.93 -8.89
N LEU A 248 -4.20 15.18 -9.52
CA LEU A 248 -3.78 15.39 -10.90
C LEU A 248 -4.68 14.55 -11.79
N VAL A 249 -5.63 15.19 -12.48
CA VAL A 249 -6.67 14.51 -13.24
C VAL A 249 -6.44 14.69 -14.74
N THR A 250 -6.25 13.57 -15.43
CA THR A 250 -6.07 13.52 -16.89
C THR A 250 -7.32 13.99 -17.64
N PRO A 251 -7.21 14.32 -18.95
CA PRO A 251 -8.38 14.64 -19.78
C PRO A 251 -9.44 13.53 -19.86
N SER A 252 -9.05 12.29 -19.56
CA SER A 252 -9.95 11.13 -19.48
C SER A 252 -10.56 10.91 -18.08
N GLU A 253 -10.49 11.92 -17.21
CA GLU A 253 -11.03 11.91 -15.85
C GLU A 253 -10.39 10.86 -14.91
N LEU A 254 -9.15 10.45 -15.19
CA LEU A 254 -8.37 9.54 -14.33
C LEU A 254 -7.39 10.31 -13.45
N ALA A 255 -7.41 10.05 -12.14
CA ALA A 255 -6.50 10.66 -11.15
C ALA A 255 -5.15 9.93 -11.12
N ILE A 256 -4.13 10.45 -11.80
CA ILE A 256 -2.82 9.76 -11.93
C ILE A 256 -1.86 10.08 -10.79
N GLY A 257 -2.16 11.09 -9.97
CA GLY A 257 -1.22 11.63 -9.01
C GLY A 257 -1.81 12.73 -8.16
N THR A 258 -0.94 13.44 -7.43
CA THR A 258 -1.34 14.49 -6.49
C THR A 258 -0.37 15.67 -6.46
N PHE A 259 -0.87 16.84 -6.09
CA PHE A 259 -0.10 18.01 -5.67
C PHE A 259 -0.37 18.23 -4.18
N CYS A 260 0.66 18.09 -3.34
CA CYS A 260 0.51 17.99 -1.89
C CYS A 260 1.33 19.03 -1.15
N LEU A 261 0.74 19.54 -0.07
CA LEU A 261 1.35 20.41 0.92
C LEU A 261 1.38 19.66 2.26
N PHE A 262 2.50 19.73 2.97
CA PHE A 262 2.63 19.16 4.31
C PHE A 262 3.06 20.23 5.30
N GLY A 263 2.42 20.25 6.46
CA GLY A 263 2.75 21.14 7.56
C GLY A 263 3.21 20.36 8.80
N GLU A 264 4.11 20.96 9.56
CA GLU A 264 4.67 20.40 10.80
C GLU A 264 3.78 20.66 12.03
N GLU A 265 2.75 21.50 11.89
CA GLU A 265 1.78 21.82 12.93
C GLU A 265 0.35 21.56 12.45
N PRO A 266 -0.61 21.31 13.37
CA PRO A 266 -2.02 21.21 13.02
C PRO A 266 -2.53 22.49 12.35
N ARG A 267 -3.25 22.35 11.23
CA ARG A 267 -3.65 23.49 10.42
C ARG A 267 -4.99 23.25 9.70
N SER A 268 -5.91 24.20 9.85
CA SER A 268 -7.12 24.28 9.03
C SER A 268 -6.82 24.96 7.69
N PHE A 269 -7.42 24.47 6.61
CA PHE A 269 -7.28 25.05 5.26
C PHE A 269 -8.59 25.71 4.79
N SER A 270 -8.50 26.99 4.42
CA SER A 270 -9.64 27.77 3.94
C SER A 270 -10.12 27.32 2.56
N ALA A 271 -11.37 27.66 2.22
CA ALA A 271 -11.92 27.38 0.89
C ALA A 271 -11.11 28.06 -0.24
N THR A 272 -10.52 29.23 0.03
CA THR A 272 -9.63 29.92 -0.91
C THR A 272 -8.33 29.15 -1.11
N GLU A 273 -7.73 28.64 -0.05
CA GLU A 273 -6.50 27.82 -0.15
C GLU A 273 -6.75 26.53 -0.93
N ARG A 274 -7.86 25.83 -0.65
CA ARG A 274 -8.28 24.64 -1.42
C ARG A 274 -8.46 24.98 -2.91
N ALA A 275 -9.12 26.10 -3.22
CA ALA A 275 -9.32 26.54 -4.60
C ALA A 275 -8.01 26.92 -5.30
N ASP A 276 -7.06 27.51 -4.58
CA ASP A 276 -5.74 27.84 -5.13
C ASP A 276 -4.90 26.59 -5.36
N LEU A 277 -4.97 25.58 -4.48
CA LEU A 277 -4.27 24.32 -4.69
C LEU A 277 -4.85 23.54 -5.88
N ARG A 278 -6.18 23.53 -6.07
CA ARG A 278 -6.79 22.95 -7.30
C ARG A 278 -6.21 23.56 -8.56
N LYS A 279 -6.08 24.89 -8.61
CA LYS A 279 -5.52 25.57 -9.80
C LYS A 279 -4.08 25.14 -10.05
N LEU A 280 -3.26 25.00 -9.00
CA LEU A 280 -1.87 24.53 -9.14
C LEU A 280 -1.81 23.08 -9.62
N ALA A 281 -2.69 22.21 -9.12
CA ALA A 281 -2.81 20.83 -9.61
C ALA A 281 -3.23 20.77 -11.08
N THR A 282 -4.21 21.59 -11.48
CA THR A 282 -4.60 21.74 -12.90
C THR A 282 -3.44 22.20 -13.75
N THR A 283 -2.70 23.24 -13.32
CA THR A 283 -1.53 23.73 -14.05
C THR A 283 -0.41 22.69 -14.13
N ALA A 284 -0.17 21.92 -13.06
CA ALA A 284 0.80 20.82 -13.10
C ALA A 284 0.41 19.76 -14.13
N MET A 285 -0.87 19.38 -14.19
CA MET A 285 -1.38 18.44 -15.18
C MET A 285 -1.28 18.99 -16.61
N GLU A 286 -1.59 20.27 -16.82
CA GLU A 286 -1.42 20.93 -18.12
C GLU A 286 0.04 20.89 -18.62
N LEU A 287 1.01 21.05 -17.71
CA LEU A 287 2.44 20.91 -18.04
C LEU A 287 2.82 19.48 -18.42
N ILE A 288 2.31 18.49 -17.67
CA ILE A 288 2.52 17.06 -17.96
C ILE A 288 1.96 16.71 -19.35
N ASP A 289 0.72 17.10 -19.63
CA ASP A 289 0.05 16.89 -20.91
C ASP A 289 0.82 17.54 -22.08
N LEU A 290 1.24 18.80 -21.90
CA LEU A 290 1.98 19.53 -22.94
C LEU A 290 3.33 18.86 -23.23
N HIS A 291 4.03 18.41 -22.18
CA HIS A 291 5.32 17.77 -22.32
C HIS A 291 5.21 16.46 -23.11
N THR A 292 4.23 15.61 -22.76
CA THR A 292 4.02 14.32 -23.44
C THR A 292 3.64 14.51 -24.91
N ARG A 293 2.83 15.53 -25.24
CA ARG A 293 2.49 15.85 -26.65
C ARG A 293 3.70 16.31 -27.46
N THR A 294 4.56 17.13 -26.85
CA THR A 294 5.76 17.66 -27.53
C THR A 294 6.78 16.54 -27.80
N ALA A 295 6.99 15.65 -26.82
CA ALA A 295 7.86 14.48 -26.99
C ALA A 295 7.37 13.53 -28.10
N ALA A 296 6.04 13.36 -28.22
CA ALA A 296 5.45 12.57 -29.29
C ALA A 296 5.71 13.18 -30.69
N ASP A 297 5.63 14.50 -30.85
CA ASP A 297 5.89 15.17 -32.13
C ASP A 297 7.37 15.09 -32.55
N ASP A 298 8.32 15.25 -31.63
CA ASP A 298 9.76 15.15 -31.90
C ASP A 298 10.17 13.73 -32.38
N SER A 299 9.52 12.69 -31.86
CA SER A 299 9.77 11.30 -32.26
C SER A 299 9.32 10.96 -33.69
N VAL A 300 8.39 11.76 -34.25
CA VAL A 300 7.89 11.60 -35.63
C VAL A 300 8.78 12.33 -36.64
N GLU A 301 9.48 13.40 -36.23
CA GLU A 301 10.40 14.14 -37.12
C GLU A 301 11.77 13.47 -37.29
N VAL A 302 12.28 12.76 -36.28
CA VAL A 302 13.59 12.07 -36.36
C VAL A 302 13.57 10.83 -37.27
N ASN A 303 12.39 10.30 -37.60
CA ASN A 303 12.20 9.13 -38.47
C ASN A 303 11.84 9.49 -39.94
N ARG A 304 12.06 10.75 -40.37
CA ARG A 304 11.89 11.21 -41.76
C ARG A 304 13.20 11.67 -42.37
#